data_AF-A3DKF7-F1
#
_entry.id   AF-A3DKF7-F1
#
_cell.length_a   1.000
_cell.length_b   1.000
_cell.length_c   1.000
_cell.angle_alpha   90.00
_cell.angle_beta   90.00
_cell.angle_gamma   90.00
#
_symmetry.space_group_name_H-M   'P 1'
#
loop_
_entity.id
_entity.type
_entity.pdbx_description
1 polymer ?
#
loop_
_entity_poly.entity_id
_entity_poly.type
_entity_poly.pdbx_seq_one_letter_code
_entity_poly.pdbx_strand_id
1 'polypeptide(L)'
;MIGWKTLLVIITLIIISPIFGVILADMVGYHEPLDVAAEMLGLHDISEKINWTPFFDYTIPGLDPVIGYIVSGFIGVAIIYLIGYIVRKLVSGGGK
;
A
#
# COMPACT_ATOMS: atom_id res chain seq x y z
N MET A 1 5.09 -8.92 20.52
CA MET A 1 4.26 -7.69 20.54
C MET A 1 5.15 -6.56 20.05
N ILE A 2 4.62 -5.65 19.23
CA ILE A 2 5.41 -4.51 18.71
C ILE A 2 5.79 -3.62 19.90
N GLY A 3 7.08 -3.30 20.02
CA GLY A 3 7.56 -2.34 21.00
C GLY A 3 7.25 -0.90 20.59
N TRP A 4 7.09 0.00 21.56
CA TRP A 4 6.76 1.41 21.30
C TRP A 4 7.70 2.10 20.30
N LYS A 5 9.02 1.85 20.42
CA LYS A 5 10.03 2.40 19.48
C LYS A 5 9.78 1.93 18.05
N THR A 6 9.45 0.66 17.86
CA THR A 6 9.16 0.08 16.55
C THR A 6 7.86 0.64 15.98
N LEU A 7 6.83 0.83 16.81
CA LEU A 7 5.57 1.45 16.40
C LEU A 7 5.80 2.87 15.87
N LEU A 8 6.59 3.68 16.59
CA LEU A 8 6.94 5.03 16.16
C LEU A 8 7.64 5.03 14.81
N VAL A 9 8.63 4.15 14.61
CA VAL A 9 9.32 4.03 13.32
C VAL A 9 8.35 3.67 12.20
N ILE A 10 7.46 2.71 12.43
CA ILE A 10 6.44 2.31 11.43
C ILE A 10 5.54 3.51 11.07
N ILE A 11 5.01 4.22 12.06
CA ILE A 11 4.15 5.39 11.84
C ILE A 11 4.91 6.45 11.04
N THR A 12 6.15 6.75 11.43
CA THR A 12 6.99 7.74 10.73
C THR A 12 7.21 7.34 9.27
N LEU A 13 7.51 6.07 8.99
CA LEU A 13 7.72 5.59 7.63
C LEU A 13 6.44 5.68 6.79
N ILE A 14 5.28 5.34 7.34
CA ILE A 14 3.98 5.46 6.63
C ILE A 14 3.64 6.93 6.33
N ILE A 15 3.92 7.86 7.24
CA ILE A 15 3.66 9.28 7.01
C ILE A 15 4.62 9.87 5.95
N ILE A 16 5.86 9.41 5.92
CA ILE A 16 6.88 9.88 4.97
C ILE A 16 6.70 9.24 3.59
N SER A 17 6.17 8.02 3.49
CA SER A 17 6.12 7.27 2.22
C SER A 17 5.41 7.96 1.05
N PRO A 18 4.33 8.76 1.20
CA PRO A 18 3.69 9.44 0.08
C PRO A 18 4.61 10.48 -0.59
N ILE A 19 5.63 10.97 0.12
CA ILE A 19 6.65 11.85 -0.48
C ILE A 19 7.30 11.13 -1.66
N PHE A 20 7.61 9.84 -1.52
CA PHE A 20 8.23 9.05 -2.57
C PHE A 20 7.20 8.48 -3.55
N GLY A 21 6.10 7.93 -3.04
CA GLY A 21 5.14 7.17 -3.83
C GLY A 21 4.13 8.02 -4.62
N VAL A 22 3.92 9.27 -4.23
CA VAL A 22 2.93 10.16 -4.86
C VAL A 22 3.60 11.45 -5.32
N ILE A 23 4.17 12.21 -4.39
CA ILE A 23 4.63 13.58 -4.67
C ILE A 23 5.83 13.59 -5.62
N LEU A 24 6.91 12.90 -5.26
CA LEU A 24 8.12 12.90 -6.07
C LEU A 24 7.92 12.13 -7.38
N ALA A 25 7.12 11.07 -7.38
CA ALA A 25 6.77 10.32 -8.58
C ALA A 25 6.06 11.20 -9.61
N ASP A 26 5.07 11.98 -9.18
CA ASP A 26 4.35 12.95 -10.03
C ASP A 26 5.28 14.08 -10.50
N MET A 27 6.11 14.64 -9.60
CA MET A 27 7.04 15.73 -9.94
C MET A 27 8.07 15.35 -11.01
N VAL A 28 8.50 14.09 -11.06
CA VAL A 28 9.46 13.63 -12.07
C VAL A 28 8.78 13.05 -13.31
N GLY A 29 7.45 13.05 -13.35
CA GLY A 29 6.68 12.43 -14.43
C GLY A 29 6.99 10.94 -14.57
N TYR A 30 7.07 10.22 -13.44
CA TYR A 30 7.28 8.78 -13.47
C TYR A 30 6.11 8.10 -14.19
N HIS A 31 6.43 7.32 -15.21
CA HIS A 31 5.49 6.43 -15.90
C HIS A 31 6.01 5.00 -15.77
N GLU A 32 5.12 4.04 -15.54
CA GLU A 32 5.54 2.65 -15.50
C GLU A 32 6.04 2.20 -16.89
N PRO A 33 7.16 1.45 -16.97
CA PRO A 33 7.69 0.99 -18.26
C PRO A 33 6.67 0.21 -19.10
N LEU A 34 5.75 -0.49 -18.43
CA LEU A 34 4.71 -1.27 -19.08
C LEU A 34 3.62 -0.37 -19.67
N ASP A 35 3.25 0.71 -19.00
CA ASP A 35 2.28 1.70 -19.51
C ASP A 35 2.82 2.39 -20.76
N VAL A 36 4.09 2.78 -20.73
CA VAL A 36 4.77 3.38 -21.90
C VAL A 36 4.76 2.40 -23.09
N ALA A 37 5.06 1.12 -22.85
CA ALA A 37 5.03 0.10 -23.89
C ALA A 37 3.61 -0.12 -24.43
N ALA A 38 2.59 -0.11 -23.57
CA ALA A 38 1.19 -0.24 -23.96
C ALA A 38 0.74 0.95 -24.83
N GLU A 39 1.06 2.18 -24.43
CA GLU A 39 0.78 3.39 -25.20
C GLU A 39 1.46 3.37 -26.57
N MET A 40 2.72 2.94 -26.64
CA MET A 40 3.45 2.78 -27.91
C MET A 40 2.78 1.77 -28.86
N LEU A 41 2.07 0.78 -28.31
CA LEU A 41 1.30 -0.21 -29.07
C LEU A 41 -0.14 0.25 -29.35
N GLY A 42 -0.52 1.47 -28.94
CA GLY A 42 -1.88 2.00 -29.09
C GLY A 42 -2.91 1.30 -28.19
N LEU A 43 -2.45 0.65 -27.12
CA LEU A 43 -3.31 0.01 -26.13
C LEU A 43 -3.72 1.03 -25.08
N HIS A 44 -4.97 0.93 -24.61
CA HIS A 44 -5.48 1.76 -23.53
C HIS A 44 -5.48 0.99 -22.22
N ASP A 45 -5.13 1.68 -21.13
CA ASP A 45 -5.32 1.10 -19.81
C ASP A 45 -6.82 0.96 -19.50
N ILE A 46 -7.18 -0.26 -19.09
CA ILE A 46 -8.54 -0.66 -18.70
C ILE A 46 -8.55 -1.13 -17.25
N SER A 47 -7.43 -1.02 -16.52
CA SER A 47 -7.29 -1.48 -15.14
C SER A 47 -8.34 -0.83 -14.26
N GLU A 48 -8.52 0.49 -14.30
CA GLU A 48 -9.58 1.16 -13.53
C GLU A 48 -11.01 0.70 -13.85
N LYS A 49 -11.25 0.16 -15.05
CA LYS A 49 -12.58 -0.31 -15.47
C LYS A 49 -12.88 -1.73 -15.00
N ILE A 50 -11.85 -2.53 -14.78
CA ILE A 50 -11.98 -3.96 -14.47
C ILE A 50 -11.65 -4.23 -13.00
N ASN A 51 -10.80 -3.41 -12.39
CA ASN A 51 -10.32 -3.63 -11.05
C ASN A 51 -11.41 -3.24 -10.03
N TRP A 52 -11.89 -4.25 -9.30
CA TRP A 52 -12.92 -4.07 -8.27
C TRP A 52 -12.33 -3.84 -6.87
N THR A 53 -11.01 -3.90 -6.75
CA THR A 53 -10.36 -3.92 -5.43
C THR A 53 -10.45 -2.55 -4.75
N PRO A 54 -10.79 -2.52 -3.44
CA PRO A 54 -11.06 -1.27 -2.73
C PRO A 54 -9.81 -0.41 -2.46
N PHE A 55 -8.61 -0.91 -2.80
CA PHE A 55 -7.31 -0.26 -2.60
C PHE A 55 -6.46 -0.25 -3.88
N PHE A 56 -7.09 -0.19 -5.05
CA PHE A 56 -6.39 -0.14 -6.33
C PHE A 56 -5.38 1.03 -6.32
N ASP A 57 -4.13 0.75 -6.67
CA ASP A 57 -3.00 1.69 -6.60
C ASP A 57 -2.88 2.45 -5.27
N TYR A 58 -3.20 1.77 -4.17
CA TYR A 58 -3.18 2.35 -2.81
C TYR A 58 -4.18 3.50 -2.62
N THR A 59 -5.09 3.73 -3.58
CA THR A 59 -6.15 4.74 -3.50
C THR A 59 -7.33 4.24 -2.68
N ILE A 60 -8.10 5.17 -2.14
CA ILE A 60 -9.36 4.87 -1.44
C ILE A 60 -10.44 5.75 -2.04
N PRO A 61 -11.56 5.19 -2.54
CA PRO A 61 -12.63 5.96 -3.13
C PRO A 61 -13.11 7.10 -2.21
N GLY A 62 -13.11 8.33 -2.73
CA GLY A 62 -13.53 9.51 -2.00
C GLY A 62 -12.45 10.16 -1.11
N LEU A 63 -11.22 9.66 -1.11
CA LEU A 63 -10.08 10.29 -0.44
C LEU A 63 -9.07 10.85 -1.45
N ASP A 64 -8.36 11.90 -1.02
CA ASP A 64 -7.20 12.43 -1.73
C ASP A 64 -6.10 11.34 -1.87
N PRO A 65 -5.35 11.26 -2.99
CA PRO A 65 -4.34 10.23 -3.21
C PRO A 65 -3.30 10.12 -2.09
N VAL A 66 -2.85 11.23 -1.50
CA VAL A 66 -1.88 11.22 -0.40
C VAL A 66 -2.49 10.60 0.85
N ILE A 67 -3.73 10.97 1.17
CA ILE A 67 -4.46 10.42 2.33
C ILE A 67 -4.77 8.93 2.11
N GLY A 68 -5.23 8.57 0.91
CA GLY A 68 -5.48 7.18 0.51
C GLY A 68 -4.23 6.32 0.69
N TYR A 69 -3.09 6.79 0.21
CA TYR A 69 -1.80 6.09 0.34
C TYR A 69 -1.43 5.82 1.80
N ILE A 70 -1.55 6.83 2.67
CA ILE A 70 -1.28 6.69 4.11
C ILE A 70 -2.21 5.66 4.75
N VAL A 71 -3.51 5.76 4.50
CA VAL A 71 -4.51 4.87 5.07
C VAL A 71 -4.28 3.42 4.60
N SER A 72 -4.03 3.23 3.30
CA SER A 72 -3.66 1.93 2.72
C SER A 72 -2.41 1.36 3.38
N GLY A 73 -1.40 2.18 3.67
CA GLY A 73 -0.20 1.79 4.42
C GLY A 73 -0.51 1.28 5.84
N PHE A 74 -1.37 1.97 6.59
CA PHE A 74 -1.81 1.52 7.91
C PHE A 74 -2.59 0.21 7.85
N ILE A 75 -3.48 0.06 6.86
CA ILE A 75 -4.25 -1.17 6.65
C ILE A 75 -3.32 -2.35 6.36
N GLY A 76 -2.34 -2.17 5.46
CA GLY A 76 -1.34 -3.19 5.14
C GLY A 76 -0.56 -3.65 6.37
N VAL A 77 -0.05 -2.71 7.17
CA VAL A 77 0.65 -3.03 8.43
C VAL A 77 -0.26 -3.76 9.42
N ALA A 78 -1.50 -3.32 9.58
CA ALA A 78 -2.47 -3.95 10.47
C ALA A 78 -2.75 -5.40 10.05
N ILE A 79 -2.93 -5.65 8.75
CA ILE A 79 -3.14 -7.00 8.20
C ILE A 79 -1.93 -7.90 8.49
N ILE A 80 -0.72 -7.45 8.19
CA ILE A 80 0.50 -8.24 8.43
C ILE A 80 0.68 -8.54 9.92
N TYR A 81 0.45 -7.54 10.79
CA TYR A 81 0.52 -7.74 12.23
C TYR A 81 -0.52 -8.75 12.73
N LEU A 82 -1.76 -8.66 12.23
CA LEU A 82 -2.84 -9.59 12.56
C LEU A 82 -2.51 -11.01 12.13
N ILE A 83 -2.02 -11.20 10.90
CA ILE A 83 -1.58 -12.51 10.40
C ILE A 83 -0.49 -13.09 11.31
N GLY A 84 0.56 -12.31 11.60
CA GLY A 84 1.64 -12.73 12.49
C GLY A 84 1.14 -13.09 13.91
N TYR A 85 0.16 -12.34 14.42
CA TYR A 85 -0.48 -12.63 15.70
C TYR A 85 -1.27 -13.94 15.68
N ILE A 86 -2.08 -14.18 14.62
CA ILE A 86 -2.85 -15.41 14.45
C ILE A 86 -1.90 -16.61 14.34
N VAL A 87 -0.87 -16.53 13.50
CA VAL A 87 0.13 -17.60 13.33
C VAL A 87 0.80 -17.92 14.66
N ARG A 88 1.25 -16.91 15.41
CA ARG A 88 1.82 -17.10 16.74
C ARG A 88 0.84 -17.80 17.68
N LYS A 89 -0.43 -17.38 17.69
CA LYS A 89 -1.46 -17.96 18.55
C LYS A 89 -1.72 -19.43 18.21
N LEU A 90 -1.77 -19.78 16.93
CA LEU A 90 -1.98 -21.16 16.48
C LEU A 90 -0.78 -22.06 16.82
N VAL A 91 0.44 -21.58 16.56
CA VAL A 91 1.68 -22.34 16.84
C VAL A 91 1.91 -22.49 18.35
N SER A 92 1.71 -21.44 19.14
CA SER A 92 1.83 -21.52 20.61
C SER A 92 0.66 -22.26 21.28
N GLY A 93 -0.49 -22.36 20.61
CA GLY A 93 -1.69 -23.06 21.10
C GLY A 93 -1.69 -24.57 20.83
N GLY A 94 -0.91 -25.05 19.86
CA GLY A 94 -0.79 -26.47 19.52
C GLY A 94 0.21 -27.27 20.37
N GLY A 95 0.81 -26.64 21.38
CA GLY A 95 1.73 -27.27 22.34
C GLY A 95 1.06 -27.76 23.62
N LYS A 96 -0.22 -28.12 23.55
CA LYS A 96 -0.93 -28.87 24.61
C LYS A 96 -1.44 -30.18 24.03
#